data_AF-A0AA96JWU2-F1
#
_entry.id   AF-A0AA96JWU2-F1
#
_cell.length_a   1.000
_cell.length_b   1.000
_cell.length_c   1.000
_cell.angle_alpha   90.00
_cell.angle_beta   90.00
_cell.angle_gamma   90.00
#
_symmetry.space_group_name_H-M   'P 1'
#
loop_
_entity.id
_entity.type
_entity.pdbx_description
1 polymer ?
#
loop_
_entity_poly.entity_id
_entity_poly.type
_entity_poly.pdbx_seq_one_letter_code
_entity_poly.pdbx_strand_id
1 'polypeptide(L)'
;MSKRTITLILVVYLIIIWAAVIFRIDYFPLTWVPMYSVYEPRETISVKVWDKDKYRKGLKVTYRDGSTGYVSYKDLNIPKPNFRRLYYSRMFGTAPPKHKQGNIELGTLNQWVRGLEEDEPRFEVDWEWRMFWTLNKTLGHEPSDPKFIIRIEADHQKRVYRKKDLLRKDLNNIQIDTRKSLIEWHDEWLPKWEHGIL
;
A
#
# COMPACT_ATOMS: atom_id res chain seq x y z
N MET A 1 12.58 52.07 -6.90
CA MET A 1 11.38 51.26 -7.21
C MET A 1 10.17 51.94 -6.59
N SER A 2 9.09 52.21 -7.33
CA SER A 2 7.94 52.95 -6.78
C SER A 2 7.05 52.06 -5.90
N LYS A 3 6.34 52.63 -4.93
CA LYS A 3 5.38 51.90 -4.08
C LYS A 3 4.36 51.10 -4.92
N ARG A 4 3.86 51.67 -6.03
CA ARG A 4 2.95 50.99 -6.96
C ARG A 4 3.56 49.73 -7.57
N THR A 5 4.84 49.77 -7.94
CA THR A 5 5.55 48.64 -8.52
C THR A 5 5.72 47.52 -7.49
N ILE A 6 6.02 47.87 -6.24
CA ILE A 6 6.14 46.90 -5.14
C ILE A 6 4.78 46.27 -4.84
N THR A 7 3.71 47.07 -4.76
CA THR A 7 2.35 46.56 -4.56
C THR A 7 1.93 45.61 -5.68
N LEU A 8 2.21 45.95 -6.94
CA LEU A 8 1.89 45.10 -8.09
C LEU A 8 2.62 43.76 -8.01
N ILE A 9 3.92 43.76 -7.68
CA ILE A 9 4.71 42.53 -7.51
C ILE A 9 4.14 41.68 -6.38
N LEU A 10 3.80 42.28 -5.23
CA LEU A 10 3.24 41.54 -4.09
C LEU A 10 1.87 40.94 -4.42
N VAL A 11 1.01 41.68 -5.14
CA VAL A 11 -0.31 41.19 -5.56
C VAL A 11 -0.17 40.03 -6.55
N VAL A 12 0.70 40.16 -7.56
CA VAL A 12 0.96 39.08 -8.52
C VAL A 12 1.54 37.85 -7.82
N TYR A 13 2.49 38.04 -6.90
CA TYR A 13 3.07 36.95 -6.12
C TYR A 13 2.02 36.25 -5.25
N LEU A 14 1.14 37.02 -4.59
CA LEU A 14 0.04 36.48 -3.80
C LEU A 14 -0.95 35.70 -4.67
N ILE A 15 -1.28 36.20 -5.86
CA ILE A 15 -2.14 35.50 -6.84
C ILE A 15 -1.50 34.19 -7.29
N ILE A 16 -0.19 34.16 -7.56
CA ILE A 16 0.52 32.93 -7.94
C ILE A 16 0.49 31.91 -6.79
N ILE A 17 0.71 32.35 -5.54
CA ILE A 17 0.61 31.46 -4.36
C ILE A 17 -0.80 30.90 -4.21
N TRP A 18 -1.83 31.75 -4.28
CA TRP A 18 -3.22 31.30 -4.17
C TRP A 18 -3.62 30.41 -5.33
N ALA A 19 -3.17 30.70 -6.55
CA ALA A 19 -3.35 29.81 -7.69
C ALA A 19 -2.70 28.45 -7.43
N ALA A 20 -1.47 28.40 -6.91
CA ALA A 20 -0.80 27.14 -6.57
C ALA A 20 -1.55 26.33 -5.51
N VAL A 21 -2.05 26.99 -4.46
CA VAL A 21 -2.87 26.36 -3.41
C VAL A 21 -4.22 25.87 -3.95
N ILE A 22 -4.90 26.70 -4.74
CA ILE A 22 -6.21 26.40 -5.35
C ILE A 22 -6.09 25.22 -6.32
N PHE A 23 -5.10 25.24 -7.22
CA PHE A 23 -4.83 24.18 -8.18
C PHE A 23 -4.14 22.95 -7.55
N ARG A 24 -3.95 22.95 -6.22
CA ARG A 24 -3.26 21.88 -5.47
C ARG A 24 -1.93 21.49 -6.14
N ILE A 25 -1.10 22.46 -6.53
CA ILE A 25 0.29 22.20 -6.92
C ILE A 25 1.07 21.59 -5.73
N ASP A 26 0.58 21.79 -4.51
CA ASP A 26 1.11 21.15 -3.29
C ASP A 26 0.91 19.61 -3.28
N TYR A 27 -0.01 19.08 -4.10
CA TYR A 27 -0.24 17.64 -4.32
C TYR A 27 0.38 17.12 -5.63
N PHE A 28 1.00 17.98 -6.45
CA PHE A 28 2.02 17.49 -7.36
C PHE A 28 3.08 16.79 -6.51
N PRO A 29 3.71 15.71 -6.99
CA PRO A 29 4.78 15.07 -6.24
C PRO A 29 5.95 16.05 -6.25
N LEU A 30 5.97 17.01 -5.34
CA LEU A 30 7.21 17.55 -4.82
C LEU A 30 7.90 16.33 -4.22
N THR A 31 8.74 15.69 -5.02
CA THR A 31 9.63 14.56 -4.71
C THR A 31 10.53 14.78 -3.47
N TRP A 32 10.33 15.88 -2.75
CA TRP A 32 11.19 16.50 -1.75
C TRP A 32 10.43 17.07 -0.54
N VAL A 33 9.07 17.07 -0.50
CA VAL A 33 8.37 17.38 0.76
C VAL A 33 8.54 16.18 1.69
N PRO A 34 9.15 16.35 2.89
CA PRO A 34 9.26 15.27 3.84
C PRO A 34 7.86 14.77 4.16
N MET A 35 7.66 13.45 4.07
CA MET A 35 6.44 12.77 4.48
C MET A 35 6.04 13.22 5.89
N TYR A 36 5.22 14.26 6.01
CA TYR A 36 4.56 14.57 7.26
C TYR A 36 3.57 13.43 7.50
N SER A 37 3.96 12.51 8.38
CA SER A 37 3.01 11.57 8.95
C SER A 37 1.97 12.41 9.68
N VAL A 38 0.76 12.51 9.11
CA VAL A 38 -0.38 13.08 9.82
C VAL A 38 -0.60 12.21 11.06
N TYR A 39 -0.32 12.78 12.23
CA TYR A 39 -0.54 12.08 13.49
C TYR A 39 -2.01 12.19 13.86
N GLU A 40 -2.76 11.11 13.64
CA GLU A 40 -4.10 10.95 14.20
C GLU A 40 -3.98 10.41 15.64
N PRO A 41 -4.36 11.17 16.67
CA PRO A 41 -4.35 10.66 18.03
C PRO A 41 -5.39 9.53 18.17
N ARG A 42 -4.90 8.30 18.36
CA ARG A 42 -5.74 7.13 18.69
C ARG A 42 -5.55 6.72 20.15
N GLU A 43 -6.58 6.20 20.81
CA GLU A 43 -6.47 5.70 22.19
C GLU A 43 -5.60 4.44 22.32
N THR A 44 -5.39 3.73 21.21
CA THR A 44 -4.62 2.49 21.14
C THR A 44 -3.39 2.63 20.25
N ILE A 45 -2.30 1.99 20.66
CA ILE A 45 -1.07 1.80 19.88
C ILE A 45 -1.01 0.33 19.47
N SER A 46 -0.94 0.06 18.16
CA SER A 46 -0.78 -1.31 17.64
C SER A 46 0.67 -1.53 17.20
N VAL A 47 1.31 -2.56 17.77
CA VAL A 47 2.68 -2.96 17.44
C VAL A 47 2.64 -4.32 16.76
N LYS A 48 3.24 -4.42 15.57
CA LYS A 48 3.41 -5.72 14.89
C LYS A 48 4.42 -6.55 15.67
N VAL A 49 4.03 -7.75 16.07
CA VAL A 49 4.92 -8.74 16.67
C VAL A 49 5.60 -9.50 15.54
N TRP A 50 6.92 -9.47 15.55
CA TRP A 50 7.73 -10.16 14.56
C TRP A 50 8.15 -11.52 15.10
N ASP A 51 7.44 -12.56 14.70
CA ASP A 51 7.94 -13.92 14.81
C ASP A 51 9.08 -14.10 13.79
N LYS A 52 10.32 -14.23 14.31
CA LYS A 52 11.53 -14.31 13.49
C LYS A 52 11.53 -15.54 12.59
N ASP A 53 10.96 -16.65 13.05
CA ASP A 53 10.98 -17.92 12.33
C ASP A 53 9.95 -17.92 11.20
N LYS A 54 8.73 -17.44 11.47
CA LYS A 54 7.73 -17.23 10.41
C LYS A 54 8.21 -16.26 9.36
N TYR A 55 8.83 -15.16 9.78
CA TYR A 55 9.35 -14.17 8.84
C TYR A 55 10.48 -14.73 7.97
N ARG A 56 11.35 -15.57 8.53
CA ARG A 56 12.43 -16.23 7.78
C ARG A 56 11.87 -17.19 6.72
N LYS A 57 10.82 -17.94 7.04
CA LYS A 57 10.15 -18.85 6.10
C LYS A 57 9.45 -18.09 4.98
N GLY A 58 8.88 -16.91 5.26
CA GLY A 58 8.20 -16.11 4.24
C GLY A 58 6.72 -16.46 4.12
N LEU A 59 6.20 -16.47 2.90
CA LEU A 59 4.80 -16.79 2.60
C LEU A 59 4.64 -18.30 2.49
N LYS A 60 3.59 -18.84 3.10
CA LYS A 60 3.22 -20.23 2.87
C LYS A 60 2.44 -20.29 1.56
N VAL A 61 2.83 -21.20 0.67
CA VAL A 61 2.20 -21.35 -0.64
C VAL A 61 1.69 -22.78 -0.82
N THR A 62 0.59 -22.93 -1.55
CA THR A 62 0.13 -24.23 -2.06
C THR A 62 0.22 -24.21 -3.57
N TYR A 63 0.83 -25.26 -4.10
CA TYR A 63 1.02 -25.48 -5.52
C TYR A 63 -0.15 -26.27 -6.11
N ARG A 64 -0.29 -26.23 -7.43
CA ARG A 64 -1.36 -26.90 -8.17
C ARG A 64 -1.34 -28.41 -8.02
N ASP A 65 -0.15 -29.00 -7.86
CA ASP A 65 0.04 -30.42 -7.52
C ASP A 65 -0.42 -30.81 -6.09
N GLY A 66 -0.93 -29.84 -5.31
CA GLY A 66 -1.37 -30.03 -3.93
C GLY A 66 -0.23 -29.97 -2.90
N SER A 67 1.02 -29.86 -3.34
CA SER A 67 2.15 -29.70 -2.42
C SER A 67 2.15 -28.32 -1.78
N THR A 68 2.67 -28.24 -0.55
CA THR A 68 2.82 -26.97 0.16
C THR A 68 4.28 -26.62 0.33
N GLY A 69 4.60 -25.34 0.20
CA GLY A 69 5.96 -24.83 0.37
C GLY A 69 5.98 -23.47 1.06
N TYR A 70 7.17 -22.89 1.11
CA TYR A 70 7.37 -21.53 1.57
C TYR A 70 8.16 -20.75 0.52
N VAL A 71 7.73 -19.52 0.26
CA VAL A 71 8.41 -18.58 -0.64
C VAL A 71 8.84 -17.37 0.17
N SER A 72 10.14 -17.11 0.18
CA SER A 72 10.77 -16.04 0.92
C SER A 72 11.44 -15.02 -0.01
N TYR A 73 11.97 -13.96 0.59
CA TYR A 73 12.76 -12.96 -0.12
C TYR A 73 14.03 -13.54 -0.77
N LYS A 74 14.57 -14.65 -0.25
CA LYS A 74 15.75 -15.31 -0.81
C LYS A 74 15.42 -16.03 -2.11
N ASP A 75 14.27 -16.71 -2.14
CA ASP A 75 13.81 -17.48 -3.31
C ASP A 75 13.49 -16.56 -4.48
N LEU A 76 12.99 -15.36 -4.19
CA LEU A 76 12.71 -14.31 -5.18
C LEU A 76 13.93 -13.43 -5.50
N ASN A 77 15.09 -13.68 -4.87
CA ASN A 77 16.30 -12.86 -5.02
C ASN A 77 16.07 -11.35 -4.83
N ILE A 78 15.28 -10.95 -3.83
CA ILE A 78 15.02 -9.53 -3.52
C ILE A 78 15.39 -9.16 -2.08
N PRO A 79 15.73 -7.88 -1.81
CA PRO A 79 15.94 -7.42 -0.46
C PRO A 79 14.71 -7.65 0.43
N LYS A 80 14.94 -8.11 1.66
CA LYS A 80 13.92 -8.34 2.69
C LYS A 80 12.92 -7.16 2.88
N PRO A 81 13.34 -5.87 2.87
CA PRO A 81 12.40 -4.75 2.94
C PRO A 81 11.45 -4.66 1.75
N ASN A 82 11.91 -5.01 0.55
CA ASN A 82 11.12 -4.98 -0.68
C ASN A 82 10.09 -6.11 -0.67
N PHE A 83 10.48 -7.32 -0.28
CA PHE A 83 9.55 -8.43 -0.10
C PHE A 83 8.37 -8.06 0.81
N ARG A 84 8.66 -7.40 1.94
CA ARG A 84 7.64 -6.93 2.88
C ARG A 84 6.72 -5.87 2.27
N ARG A 85 7.25 -4.95 1.47
CA ARG A 85 6.47 -3.87 0.85
C ARG A 85 5.62 -4.36 -0.32
N LEU A 86 6.15 -5.27 -1.13
CA LEU A 86 5.53 -5.74 -2.37
C LEU A 86 4.52 -6.86 -2.13
N TYR A 87 4.81 -7.83 -1.26
CA TYR A 87 3.92 -8.97 -1.04
C TYR A 87 3.19 -8.85 0.30
N TYR A 88 3.94 -8.83 1.40
CA TYR A 88 3.33 -8.91 2.73
C TYR A 88 2.38 -7.75 3.04
N SER A 89 2.71 -6.53 2.63
CA SER A 89 1.83 -5.37 2.86
C SER A 89 0.56 -5.45 2.00
N ARG A 90 0.64 -6.01 0.79
CA ARG A 90 -0.49 -6.16 -0.13
C ARG A 90 -1.47 -7.22 0.35
N MET A 91 -0.98 -8.34 0.89
CA MET A 91 -1.81 -9.37 1.52
C MET A 91 -2.74 -8.86 2.62
N PHE A 92 -2.35 -7.78 3.30
CA PHE A 92 -3.18 -7.18 4.36
C PHE A 92 -3.83 -5.87 3.90
N GLY A 93 -4.16 -5.75 2.61
CA GLY A 93 -4.92 -4.63 2.03
C GLY A 93 -4.22 -3.28 2.11
N THR A 94 -2.91 -3.25 2.37
CA THR A 94 -2.18 -1.99 2.44
C THR A 94 -1.73 -1.62 1.04
N ALA A 95 -2.51 -0.79 0.33
CA ALA A 95 -2.13 -0.22 -0.95
C ALA A 95 -0.85 0.66 -0.86
N PRO A 96 -0.08 0.82 -1.95
CA PRO A 96 1.08 1.70 -1.95
C PRO A 96 0.65 3.14 -1.61
N PRO A 97 1.46 3.91 -0.86
CA PRO A 97 1.11 5.28 -0.49
C PRO A 97 0.72 6.16 -1.69
N LYS A 98 1.40 6.00 -2.83
CA LYS A 98 1.09 6.73 -4.08
C LYS A 98 -0.31 6.44 -4.62
N HIS A 99 -0.80 5.19 -4.55
CA HIS A 99 -2.16 4.85 -4.98
C HIS A 99 -3.20 5.41 -4.02
N LYS A 100 -2.93 5.36 -2.71
CA LYS A 100 -3.79 6.01 -1.73
C LYS A 100 -3.91 7.50 -2.00
N GLN A 101 -2.80 8.17 -2.29
CA GLN A 101 -2.77 9.60 -2.61
C GLN A 101 -3.49 9.92 -3.93
N GLY A 102 -3.33 9.09 -4.96
CA GLY A 102 -4.04 9.24 -6.23
C GLY A 102 -5.56 9.06 -6.12
N ASN A 103 -6.04 8.31 -5.12
CA ASN A 103 -7.46 8.07 -4.85
C ASN A 103 -8.04 9.01 -3.77
N ILE A 104 -7.28 10.02 -3.30
CA ILE A 104 -7.84 11.05 -2.42
C ILE A 104 -8.76 11.94 -3.26
N GLU A 105 -9.99 12.12 -2.81
CA GLU A 105 -10.94 13.04 -3.44
C GLU A 105 -10.31 14.43 -3.65
N LEU A 106 -10.32 14.85 -4.91
CA LEU A 106 -10.01 16.21 -5.27
C LEU A 106 -11.19 17.08 -4.80
N GLY A 107 -10.91 18.27 -4.28
CA GLY A 107 -11.99 19.21 -3.97
C GLY A 107 -12.73 19.62 -5.25
N THR A 108 -14.00 19.99 -5.13
CA THR A 108 -14.91 20.30 -6.25
C THR A 108 -14.31 21.26 -7.30
N LEU A 109 -13.61 22.30 -6.86
CA LEU A 109 -12.95 23.25 -7.76
C LEU A 109 -11.81 22.62 -8.58
N ASN A 110 -11.07 21.66 -7.99
CA ASN A 110 -9.99 20.95 -8.68
C ASN A 110 -10.50 19.92 -9.67
N GLN A 111 -11.61 19.24 -9.36
CA GLN A 111 -12.30 18.36 -10.30
C GLN A 111 -12.80 19.16 -11.51
N TRP A 112 -13.46 20.30 -11.25
CA TRP A 112 -13.97 21.18 -12.29
C TRP A 112 -12.88 21.72 -13.22
N VAL A 113 -11.76 22.25 -12.67
CA VAL A 113 -10.63 22.75 -13.49
C VAL A 113 -10.02 21.65 -14.36
N ARG A 114 -9.96 20.43 -13.85
CA ARG A 114 -9.34 19.29 -14.54
C ARG A 114 -10.31 18.55 -15.47
N GLY A 115 -11.58 18.96 -15.51
CA GLY A 115 -12.62 18.29 -16.29
C GLY A 115 -12.90 16.86 -15.83
N LEU A 116 -12.65 16.56 -14.55
CA LEU A 116 -12.89 15.23 -13.98
C LEU A 116 -14.34 15.16 -13.51
N GLU A 117 -15.03 14.08 -13.85
CA GLU A 117 -16.39 13.81 -13.36
C GLU A 117 -16.36 13.49 -11.86
N GLU A 118 -17.45 13.79 -11.13
CA GLU A 118 -17.54 13.50 -9.68
C GLU A 118 -17.40 11.99 -9.38
N ASP A 119 -17.78 11.14 -10.34
CA ASP A 119 -17.75 9.67 -10.27
C ASP A 119 -16.57 9.04 -11.04
N GLU A 120 -15.51 9.81 -11.34
CA GLU A 120 -14.36 9.24 -12.04
C GLU A 120 -13.83 7.98 -11.30
N PRO A 121 -13.68 6.84 -12.00
CA PRO A 121 -13.29 5.60 -11.34
C PRO A 121 -11.93 5.78 -10.67
N ARG A 122 -11.93 5.62 -9.34
CA ARG A 122 -10.69 5.59 -8.56
C ARG A 122 -9.78 4.50 -9.12
N PHE A 123 -8.47 4.68 -9.02
CA PHE A 123 -7.51 3.65 -9.41
C PHE A 123 -7.71 2.42 -8.52
N GLU A 124 -8.53 1.49 -8.99
CA GLU A 124 -8.72 0.19 -8.38
C GLU A 124 -7.74 -0.78 -9.03
N VAL A 125 -6.84 -1.30 -8.21
CA VAL A 125 -5.83 -2.25 -8.64
C VAL A 125 -6.14 -3.56 -7.96
N ASP A 126 -6.34 -4.60 -8.76
CA ASP A 126 -6.45 -5.99 -8.32
C ASP A 126 -5.09 -6.47 -7.79
N TRP A 127 -4.81 -6.13 -6.54
CA TRP A 127 -3.54 -6.44 -5.89
C TRP A 127 -3.35 -7.94 -5.67
N GLU A 128 -4.45 -8.66 -5.47
CA GLU A 128 -4.44 -10.10 -5.26
C GLU A 128 -3.96 -10.81 -6.53
N TRP A 129 -4.57 -10.48 -7.67
CA TRP A 129 -4.12 -10.96 -8.98
C TRP A 129 -2.67 -10.56 -9.27
N ARG A 130 -2.31 -9.27 -9.09
CA ARG A 130 -0.95 -8.79 -9.37
C ARG A 130 0.09 -9.50 -8.53
N MET A 131 -0.22 -9.85 -7.28
CA MET A 131 0.71 -10.63 -6.48
C MET A 131 0.90 -12.04 -7.04
N PHE A 132 -0.18 -12.76 -7.38
CA PHE A 132 -0.09 -14.09 -7.99
C PHE A 132 0.71 -14.05 -9.29
N TRP A 133 0.40 -13.08 -10.15
CA TRP A 133 1.10 -12.86 -11.40
C TRP A 133 2.60 -12.64 -11.17
N THR A 134 2.95 -11.68 -10.31
CA THR A 134 4.36 -11.34 -10.04
C THR A 134 5.09 -12.53 -9.43
N LEU A 135 4.48 -13.23 -8.48
CA LEU A 135 5.13 -14.30 -7.72
C LEU A 135 5.37 -15.53 -8.60
N ASN A 136 4.36 -15.97 -9.37
CA ASN A 136 4.51 -17.09 -10.30
C ASN A 136 5.46 -16.74 -11.46
N LYS A 137 5.34 -15.55 -12.08
CA LYS A 137 6.27 -15.12 -13.14
C LYS A 137 7.72 -15.02 -12.66
N THR A 138 7.95 -14.53 -11.44
CA THR A 138 9.32 -14.46 -10.87
C THR A 138 9.93 -15.85 -10.68
N LEU A 139 9.11 -16.85 -10.35
CA LEU A 139 9.54 -18.23 -10.19
C LEU A 139 9.50 -19.04 -11.50
N GLY A 140 9.10 -18.42 -12.61
CA GLY A 140 8.97 -19.08 -13.91
C GLY A 140 7.87 -20.14 -13.97
N HIS A 141 6.80 -19.98 -13.18
CA HIS A 141 5.65 -20.88 -13.18
C HIS A 141 4.56 -20.36 -14.10
N GLU A 142 4.16 -21.16 -15.08
CA GLU A 142 2.98 -20.92 -15.92
C GLU A 142 1.74 -21.59 -15.31
N PRO A 143 0.52 -21.14 -15.64
CA PRO A 143 -0.71 -21.69 -15.09
C PRO A 143 -0.82 -23.19 -15.32
N SER A 144 -0.37 -23.72 -16.45
CA SER A 144 -0.37 -25.16 -16.74
C SER A 144 0.53 -25.98 -15.82
N ASP A 145 1.49 -25.36 -15.12
CA ASP A 145 2.54 -26.07 -14.42
C ASP A 145 2.05 -26.68 -13.10
N PRO A 146 2.51 -27.89 -12.72
CA PRO A 146 2.20 -28.48 -11.41
C PRO A 146 2.70 -27.61 -10.25
N LYS A 147 3.77 -26.85 -10.48
CA LYS A 147 4.36 -25.89 -9.52
C LYS A 147 3.74 -24.50 -9.58
N PHE A 148 2.66 -24.30 -10.32
CA PHE A 148 1.91 -23.05 -10.26
C PHE A 148 1.33 -22.85 -8.86
N ILE A 149 1.56 -21.68 -8.28
CA ILE A 149 1.05 -21.33 -6.96
C ILE A 149 -0.40 -20.92 -7.09
N ILE A 150 -1.29 -21.65 -6.42
CA ILE A 150 -2.75 -21.46 -6.43
C ILE A 150 -3.28 -20.87 -5.12
N ARG A 151 -2.46 -20.84 -4.06
CA ARG A 151 -2.87 -20.33 -2.76
C ARG A 151 -1.69 -19.73 -2.02
N ILE A 152 -1.90 -18.55 -1.43
CA ILE A 152 -0.89 -17.82 -0.65
C ILE A 152 -1.47 -17.51 0.72
N GLU A 153 -0.73 -17.89 1.77
CA GLU A 153 -1.09 -17.68 3.16
C GLU A 153 -0.03 -16.86 3.88
N ALA A 154 -0.49 -15.87 4.64
CA ALA A 154 0.34 -15.14 5.57
C ALA A 154 -0.44 -14.86 6.85
N ASP A 155 0.23 -14.95 7.99
CA ASP A 155 -0.29 -14.47 9.24
C ASP A 155 0.63 -13.41 9.85
N HIS A 156 0.02 -12.53 10.65
CA HIS A 156 0.75 -11.61 11.47
C HIS A 156 0.02 -11.35 12.76
N GLN A 157 0.78 -11.22 13.83
CA GLN A 157 0.26 -10.85 15.13
C GLN A 157 0.50 -9.36 15.38
N LYS A 158 -0.52 -8.69 15.89
CA LYS A 158 -0.43 -7.35 16.44
C LYS A 158 -0.70 -7.43 17.94
N ARG A 159 0.13 -6.77 18.72
CA ARG A 159 -0.20 -6.43 20.11
C ARG A 159 -0.80 -5.04 20.12
N VAL A 160 -2.01 -4.94 20.64
CA VAL A 160 -2.74 -3.68 20.79
C VAL A 160 -2.65 -3.27 22.24
N TYR A 161 -2.04 -2.11 22.45
CA TYR A 161 -1.83 -1.51 23.76
C TYR A 161 -2.74 -0.28 23.89
N ARG A 162 -3.42 -0.13 25.02
CA ARG A 162 -4.13 1.13 25.31
C ARG A 162 -3.12 2.15 25.84
N LYS A 163 -3.22 3.41 25.41
CA LYS A 163 -2.30 4.47 25.83
C LYS A 163 -2.27 4.64 27.35
N LYS A 164 -3.44 4.59 28.01
CA LYS A 164 -3.55 4.71 29.47
C LYS A 164 -2.74 3.64 30.22
N ASP A 165 -2.68 2.42 29.70
CA ASP A 165 -2.00 1.29 30.33
C ASP A 165 -0.49 1.39 30.08
N LEU A 166 -0.08 1.80 28.88
CA LEU A 166 1.33 2.11 28.56
C LEU A 166 1.91 3.23 29.42
N LEU A 167 1.15 4.32 29.62
CA LEU A 167 1.58 5.45 30.47
C LEU A 167 1.77 5.02 31.94
N ARG A 168 0.97 4.04 32.39
CA ARG A 168 1.08 3.44 33.73
C ARG A 168 2.10 2.30 33.81
N LYS A 169 2.78 1.97 32.70
CA LYS A 169 3.68 0.81 32.54
C LYS A 169 3.00 -0.53 32.86
N ASP A 170 1.67 -0.59 32.79
CA ASP A 170 0.93 -1.83 32.96
C ASP A 170 0.85 -2.56 31.62
N LEU A 171 1.68 -3.60 31.48
CA LEU A 171 1.78 -4.43 30.28
C LEU A 171 1.05 -5.77 30.43
N ASN A 172 0.25 -5.95 31.48
CA ASN A 172 -0.41 -7.23 31.72
C ASN A 172 -1.68 -7.39 30.88
N ASN A 173 -2.29 -6.29 30.44
CA ASN A 173 -3.55 -6.29 29.68
C ASN A 173 -3.31 -6.02 28.18
N ILE A 174 -2.61 -6.94 27.51
CA ILE A 174 -2.30 -6.83 26.07
C ILE A 174 -3.32 -7.61 25.26
N GLN A 175 -4.02 -6.91 24.36
CA GLN A 175 -4.84 -7.58 23.36
C GLN A 175 -3.94 -8.08 22.22
N ILE A 176 -4.02 -9.38 21.91
CA ILE A 176 -3.31 -10.00 20.78
C ILE A 176 -4.31 -10.18 19.64
N ASP A 177 -4.15 -9.39 18.57
CA ASP A 177 -4.90 -9.54 17.32
C ASP A 177 -4.07 -10.38 16.33
N THR A 178 -4.55 -11.57 16.00
CA THR A 178 -3.92 -12.41 14.97
C THR A 178 -4.71 -12.26 13.68
N ARG A 179 -4.07 -11.65 12.67
CA ARG A 179 -4.66 -11.53 11.34
C ARG A 179 -4.08 -12.56 10.41
N LYS A 180 -4.96 -13.34 9.80
CA LYS A 180 -4.63 -14.26 8.71
C LYS A 180 -5.11 -13.64 7.40
N SER A 181 -4.27 -13.71 6.39
CA SER A 181 -4.61 -13.40 5.02
C SER A 181 -4.41 -14.67 4.20
N LEU A 182 -5.44 -14.95 3.41
CA LEU A 182 -5.51 -16.07 2.48
C LEU A 182 -5.95 -15.47 1.16
N ILE A 183 -5.20 -15.78 0.12
CA ILE A 183 -5.57 -15.40 -1.25
C ILE A 183 -5.47 -16.67 -2.08
N GLU A 184 -6.54 -16.95 -2.82
CA GLU A 184 -6.68 -18.13 -3.66
C GLU A 184 -6.73 -17.70 -5.13
N TRP A 185 -6.29 -18.61 -5.99
CA TRP A 185 -6.39 -18.42 -7.43
C TRP A 185 -7.85 -18.44 -7.86
N HIS A 186 -8.24 -17.47 -8.68
CA HIS A 186 -9.55 -17.41 -9.32
C HIS A 186 -9.39 -17.71 -10.81
N ASP A 187 -10.18 -18.64 -11.36
CA ASP A 187 -10.10 -19.01 -12.78
C ASP A 187 -10.42 -17.85 -13.73
N GLU A 188 -11.20 -16.87 -13.26
CA GLU A 188 -11.46 -15.60 -13.94
C GLU A 188 -10.20 -14.77 -14.23
N TRP A 189 -9.08 -15.10 -13.57
CA TRP A 189 -7.79 -14.46 -13.81
C TRP A 189 -6.99 -15.10 -14.94
N LEU A 190 -7.39 -16.27 -15.46
CA LEU A 190 -6.70 -16.92 -16.56
C LEU A 190 -6.67 -16.04 -17.83
N PRO A 191 -7.77 -15.40 -18.27
CA PRO A 191 -7.71 -14.47 -19.39
C PRO A 191 -6.76 -13.29 -19.12
N LYS A 192 -6.75 -12.75 -17.88
CA LYS A 192 -5.83 -11.66 -17.49
C LYS A 192 -4.36 -12.10 -17.57
N TRP A 193 -4.06 -13.37 -17.30
CA TRP A 193 -2.71 -13.92 -17.37
C TRP A 193 -2.18 -13.91 -18.81
N GLU A 194 -3.00 -14.33 -19.77
CA GLU A 194 -2.64 -14.46 -21.19
C GLU A 194 -2.40 -13.11 -21.86
N HIS A 195 -3.15 -12.09 -21.46
CA HIS A 195 -3.09 -10.75 -22.05
C HIS A 195 -2.02 -9.84 -21.40
N GLY A 196 -1.38 -10.29 -20.30
CA GLY A 196 -0.40 -9.50 -19.55
C GLY A 196 -1.02 -8.41 -18.68
N ILE A 197 -0.19 -7.69 -17.92
CA ILE A 197 -0.65 -6.57 -17.06
C ILE A 197 -1.18 -5.44 -17.94
N LEU A 198 -2.49 -5.22 -17.90
CA LEU A 198 -3.11 -3.92 -18.14
C LEU A 198 -3.16 -3.13 -16.82
#